data_AF-A0A7W4UJV3-F1
#
_entry.id   AF-A0A7W4UJV3-F1
#
_cell.length_a   1.000
_cell.length_b   1.000
_cell.length_c   1.000
_cell.angle_alpha   90.00
_cell.angle_beta   90.00
_cell.angle_gamma   90.00
#
_symmetry.space_group_name_H-M   'P 1'
#
loop_
_entity.id
_entity.type
_entity.pdbx_description
1 polymer ?
#
loop_
_entity_poly.entity_id
_entity_poly.type
_entity_poly.pdbx_seq_one_letter_code
_entity_poly.pdbx_strand_id
1 'polypeptide(L)'
;MTSDSTPEPDWYDLIVTVGDPDGKPELLRPPRRALVTTTNYRGETVVLELDVIARAPGHVLVAQPREGQVPWNAWIRSNDAVPLRHTR
;
A
#
# COMPACT_ATOMS: atom_id res chain seq x y z
N MET A 1 11.18 -29.16 21.83
CA MET A 1 11.23 -27.69 21.89
C MET A 1 10.18 -27.17 20.93
N THR A 2 8.96 -26.99 21.41
CA THR A 2 7.89 -26.32 20.68
C THR A 2 8.21 -24.84 20.70
N SER A 3 8.53 -24.27 19.54
CA SER A 3 8.80 -22.84 19.38
C SER A 3 7.52 -22.09 19.75
N ASP A 4 7.53 -21.45 20.91
CA ASP A 4 6.47 -20.57 21.43
C ASP A 4 6.49 -19.27 20.61
N SER A 5 6.10 -19.40 19.34
CA SER A 5 6.08 -18.27 18.41
C SER A 5 4.78 -17.55 18.68
N THR A 6 4.82 -16.52 19.52
CA THR A 6 3.71 -15.58 19.64
C THR A 6 3.33 -15.16 18.22
N PRO A 7 2.06 -15.33 17.78
CA PRO A 7 1.68 -14.93 16.43
C PRO A 7 2.04 -13.46 16.27
N GLU A 8 2.89 -13.19 15.29
CA GLU A 8 3.31 -11.82 15.06
C GLU A 8 2.07 -11.00 14.67
N PRO A 9 1.93 -9.79 15.21
CA PRO A 9 0.84 -8.90 14.85
C PRO A 9 0.72 -8.73 13.33
N ASP A 10 -0.50 -8.87 12.82
CA ASP A 10 -0.85 -8.75 11.40
C ASP A 10 -0.47 -7.40 10.78
N TRP A 11 -0.24 -6.37 11.61
CA TRP A 11 0.14 -5.03 11.17
C TRP A 11 1.59 -4.92 10.70
N TYR A 12 2.47 -5.87 11.06
CA TYR A 12 3.87 -5.85 10.60
C TYR A 12 4.00 -5.98 9.08
N ASP A 13 3.06 -6.68 8.42
CA ASP A 13 3.05 -6.89 6.97
C ASP A 13 2.39 -5.74 6.19
N LEU A 14 1.87 -4.74 6.91
CA LEU A 14 1.29 -3.56 6.27
C LEU A 14 2.40 -2.64 5.75
N ILE A 15 2.15 -2.03 4.60
CA ILE A 15 3.06 -1.06 4.02
C ILE A 15 3.08 0.23 4.84
N VAL A 16 4.26 0.85 4.93
CA VAL A 16 4.45 2.08 5.69
C VAL A 16 4.10 3.29 4.83
N THR A 17 3.39 4.26 5.42
CA THR A 17 3.18 5.56 4.78
C THR A 17 4.50 6.32 4.72
N VAL A 18 4.91 6.79 3.53
CA VAL A 18 6.19 7.50 3.36
C VAL A 18 6.15 8.94 3.88
N GLY A 19 4.94 9.45 4.16
CA GLY A 19 4.66 10.80 4.63
C GLY A 19 3.28 11.26 4.18
N ASP A 20 2.85 12.41 4.69
CA ASP A 20 1.64 13.07 4.20
C ASP A 20 1.96 13.86 2.93
N PRO A 21 1.12 13.77 1.87
CA PRO A 21 1.37 14.52 0.66
C PRO A 21 1.01 16.00 0.83
N ASP A 22 1.75 16.86 0.14
CA ASP A 22 1.38 18.26 0.01
C ASP A 22 0.12 18.45 -0.84
N GLY A 23 -0.68 19.46 -0.49
CA GLY A 23 -1.85 19.87 -1.27
C GLY A 23 -3.09 18.99 -1.05
N LYS A 24 -4.11 19.19 -1.91
CA LYS A 24 -5.40 18.49 -1.78
C LYS A 24 -5.38 17.18 -2.58
N PRO A 25 -5.64 16.02 -1.93
CA PRO A 25 -5.79 14.74 -2.62
C PRO A 25 -6.94 14.75 -3.64
N GLU A 26 -6.71 14.10 -4.78
CA GLU A 26 -7.73 13.80 -5.79
C GLU A 26 -8.07 12.30 -5.72
N LEU A 27 -9.35 11.99 -5.44
CA LEU A 27 -9.85 10.61 -5.43
C LEU A 27 -9.93 10.05 -6.86
N LEU A 28 -9.48 8.81 -7.03
CA LEU A 28 -9.59 8.08 -8.28
C LEU A 28 -10.84 7.21 -8.26
N ARG A 29 -11.75 7.44 -9.21
CA ARG A 29 -12.97 6.64 -9.41
C ARG A 29 -13.08 6.28 -10.90
N PRO A 30 -12.93 5.00 -11.29
CA PRO A 30 -12.62 3.84 -10.43
C PRO A 30 -11.18 3.85 -9.90
N PRO A 31 -10.87 3.04 -8.87
CA PRO A 31 -9.49 2.72 -8.47
C PRO A 31 -8.67 2.16 -9.64
N ARG A 32 -7.35 2.32 -9.60
CA ARG A 32 -6.43 1.84 -10.64
C ARG A 32 -5.46 0.81 -10.07
N ARG A 33 -5.28 -0.32 -10.75
CA ARG A 33 -4.31 -1.34 -10.34
C ARG A 33 -2.86 -0.87 -10.57
N ALA A 34 -1.99 -1.13 -9.61
CA ALA A 34 -0.56 -0.89 -9.73
C ALA A 34 0.26 -1.98 -9.03
N LEU A 35 1.45 -2.24 -9.56
CA LEU A 35 2.50 -2.98 -8.88
C LEU A 35 3.30 -1.99 -8.02
N VAL A 36 3.29 -2.18 -6.72
CA VAL A 36 3.86 -1.29 -5.71
C VAL A 36 5.12 -1.91 -5.12
N THR A 37 6.24 -1.19 -5.14
CA THR A 37 7.50 -1.58 -4.49
C THR A 37 7.80 -0.61 -3.34
N THR A 38 7.61 -1.04 -2.10
CA THR A 38 7.72 -0.16 -0.92
C THR A 38 8.19 -0.92 0.32
N THR A 39 8.27 -0.26 1.47
CA THR A 39 8.69 -0.86 2.74
C THR A 39 7.49 -1.18 3.63
N ASN A 40 7.49 -2.35 4.27
CA ASN A 40 6.51 -2.73 5.30
C ASN A 40 6.98 -2.34 6.72
N TYR A 41 6.14 -2.54 7.74
CA TYR A 41 6.51 -2.26 9.13
C TYR A 41 7.62 -3.16 9.70
N ARG A 42 8.03 -4.22 8.98
CA ARG A 42 9.24 -5.02 9.28
C ARG A 42 10.53 -4.38 8.77
N GLY A 43 10.45 -3.32 7.98
CA GLY A 43 11.59 -2.71 7.30
C GLY A 43 12.02 -3.45 6.03
N GLU A 44 11.20 -4.39 5.54
CA GLU A 44 11.47 -5.16 4.33
C GLU A 44 10.94 -4.43 3.09
N THR A 45 11.67 -4.52 1.97
CA THR A 45 11.14 -4.12 0.68
C THR A 45 10.22 -5.21 0.14
N VAL A 46 8.95 -4.86 -0.09
CA VAL A 46 7.91 -5.76 -0.60
C VAL A 46 7.41 -5.28 -1.96
N VAL A 47 6.92 -6.23 -2.76
CA VAL A 47 6.28 -5.97 -4.06
C VAL A 47 4.86 -6.50 -4.02
N LEU A 48 3.86 -5.62 -4.16
CA LEU A 48 2.43 -5.94 -4.00
C LEU A 48 1.60 -5.39 -5.15
N GLU A 49 0.57 -6.10 -5.58
CA GLU A 49 -0.44 -5.53 -6.49
C GLU A 49 -1.57 -4.88 -5.70
N LEU A 50 -1.63 -3.55 -5.72
CA LEU A 50 -2.57 -2.76 -4.92
C LEU A 50 -3.46 -1.86 -5.79
N ASP A 51 -4.57 -1.45 -5.20
CA ASP A 51 -5.44 -0.43 -5.79
C ASP A 51 -4.93 0.96 -5.39
N VAL A 52 -4.67 1.80 -6.38
CA VAL A 52 -4.45 3.24 -6.25
C VAL A 52 -5.82 3.92 -6.20
N ILE A 53 -6.15 4.52 -5.07
CA ILE A 53 -7.48 5.11 -4.79
C ILE A 53 -7.49 6.64 -4.75
N ALA A 54 -6.32 7.27 -4.61
CA ALA A 54 -6.15 8.71 -4.70
C ALA A 54 -4.75 9.08 -5.19
N ARG A 55 -4.58 10.32 -5.65
CA ARG A 55 -3.29 10.89 -6.00
C ARG A 55 -3.11 12.29 -5.41
N ALA A 56 -1.86 12.66 -5.19
CA ALA A 56 -1.42 13.99 -4.82
C ALA A 56 -0.05 14.25 -5.46
N PRO A 57 0.46 15.50 -5.50
CA PRO A 57 1.80 15.78 -6.02
C PRO A 57 2.86 14.85 -5.42
N GLY A 58 3.55 14.11 -6.29
CA GLY A 58 4.60 13.16 -5.92
C GLY A 58 4.13 11.85 -5.26
N HIS A 59 2.84 11.72 -4.91
CA HIS A 59 2.34 10.62 -4.08
C HIS A 59 1.08 9.97 -4.64
N VAL A 60 0.87 8.72 -4.25
CA VAL A 60 -0.38 8.01 -4.47
C VAL A 60 -0.84 7.32 -3.19
N LEU A 61 -2.15 7.28 -2.99
CA LEU A 61 -2.78 6.57 -1.89
C LEU A 61 -3.17 5.19 -2.40
N VAL A 62 -2.62 4.16 -1.77
CA VAL A 62 -2.92 2.77 -2.09
C VAL A 62 -3.75 2.12 -0.98
N ALA A 63 -4.63 1.22 -1.36
CA ALA A 63 -5.43 0.40 -0.45
C ALA A 63 -4.89 -1.04 -0.42
N GLN A 64 -4.42 -1.47 0.75
CA GLN A 64 -3.99 -2.84 1.04
C GLN A 64 -5.16 -3.60 1.71
N PRO A 65 -5.71 -4.64 1.05
CA PRO A 65 -6.76 -5.45 1.63
C PRO A 65 -6.31 -6.14 2.93
N ARG A 66 -7.22 -6.28 3.89
CA ARG A 66 -7.02 -7.00 5.14
C ARG A 66 -8.21 -7.90 5.39
N GLU A 67 -7.98 -9.16 5.70
CA GLU A 67 -9.06 -10.12 5.93
C GLU A 67 -9.88 -9.72 7.17
N GLY A 68 -11.20 -9.64 7.00
CA GLY A 68 -12.13 -9.28 8.08
C GLY A 68 -12.03 -7.83 8.57
N GLN A 69 -11.25 -6.97 7.91
CA GLN A 69 -10.96 -5.60 8.36
C GLN A 69 -11.12 -4.58 7.23
N VAL A 70 -11.21 -3.30 7.60
CA VAL A 70 -11.14 -2.21 6.61
C VAL A 70 -9.75 -2.21 5.95
N PRO A 71 -9.65 -1.90 4.65
CA PRO A 71 -8.35 -1.80 3.98
C PRO A 71 -7.43 -0.81 4.70
N TRP A 72 -6.15 -1.17 4.77
CA TRP A 72 -5.13 -0.25 5.21
C TRP A 72 -4.76 0.68 4.06
N ASN A 73 -4.76 1.99 4.32
CA ASN A 73 -4.42 2.98 3.32
C ASN A 73 -3.08 3.62 3.65
N ALA A 74 -2.19 3.68 2.67
CA ALA A 74 -0.87 4.29 2.83
C ALA A 74 -0.54 5.19 1.65
N TRP A 75 0.05 6.36 1.95
CA TRP A 75 0.68 7.19 0.94
C TRP A 75 2.06 6.63 0.63
N ILE A 76 2.33 6.43 -0.66
CA ILE A 76 3.64 6.03 -1.18
C ILE A 76 4.09 7.02 -2.24
N ARG A 77 5.37 7.00 -2.61
CA ARG A 77 5.83 7.85 -3.72
C ARG A 77 5.21 7.31 -5.01
N SER A 78 4.81 8.21 -5.89
CA SER A 78 4.24 7.85 -7.19
C SER A 78 5.19 7.00 -8.04
N ASN A 79 6.51 7.19 -7.91
CA ASN A 79 7.53 6.39 -8.60
C ASN A 79 7.65 4.95 -8.06
N ASP A 80 7.11 4.68 -6.86
CA ASP A 80 7.10 3.35 -6.25
C ASP A 80 5.91 2.52 -6.76
N ALA A 81 5.04 3.10 -7.59
CA ALA A 81 3.84 2.46 -8.14
C ALA A 81 3.87 2.44 -9.67
N VAL A 82 3.99 1.24 -10.25
CA VAL A 82 3.94 1.03 -11.69
C VAL A 82 2.51 0.62 -12.09
N PRO A 83 1.80 1.40 -12.92
CA PRO A 83 0.44 1.06 -13.33
C PRO A 83 0.38 -0.30 -14.04
N LEU A 84 -0.55 -1.15 -13.60
CA LEU A 84 -0.86 -2.40 -14.30
C LEU A 84 -1.86 -2.07 -15.41
N ARG A 85 -1.50 -2.40 -16.65
CA ARG A 85 -2.44 -2.28 -17.78
C ARG A 85 -3.52 -3.34 -17.58
N HIS A 86 -4.78 -2.93 -17.61
CA HIS A 86 -5.88 -3.89 -17.71
C HIS A 86 -5.71 -4.65 -19.03
N THR A 87 -5.33 -5.92 -18.97
CA THR A 87 -5.56 -6.87 -20.05
C THR A 87 -7.07 -6.91 -20.29
N ARG A 88 -7.49 -6.55 -21.50
CA ARG A 88 -8.87 -6.57 -21.94
C ARG A 88 -9.39 -8.00 -22.07
#